data_AF-A0A336NCQ3-F1
#
_entry.id   AF-A0A336NCQ3-F1
#
_cell.length_a   1.000
_cell.length_b   1.000
_cell.length_c   1.000
_cell.angle_alpha   90.00
_cell.angle_beta   90.00
_cell.angle_gamma   90.00
#
_symmetry.space_group_name_H-M   'P 1'
#
loop_
_entity.id
_entity.type
_entity.pdbx_description
1 polymer ?
#
loop_
_entity_poly.entity_id
_entity_poly.type
_entity_poly.pdbx_seq_one_letter_code
_entity_poly.pdbx_strand_id
1 'polypeptide(L)'
;MTSLQTSIDVELQVPLLYQDKGGKETLCKKLTFYRPNFKQARQLAVLIGPQLVELVLLGLEEDKTTLGNDVLVLKLCEALFTHEAMEGIAVLLADMSHETVELINRLDVVDIIAVFKAFFAFFTQRQSSLPDNLGQN
;
A
#
# COMPACT_ATOMS: atom_id res chain seq x y z
N MET A 1 -7.19 13.48 -19.78
CA MET A 1 -7.87 12.26 -19.28
C MET A 1 -6.89 11.53 -18.38
N THR A 2 -7.05 11.59 -17.06
CA THR A 2 -6.21 10.83 -16.13
C THR A 2 -6.73 9.38 -16.11
N SER A 3 -6.04 8.48 -16.82
CA SER A 3 -6.35 7.06 -16.74
C SER A 3 -6.08 6.56 -15.33
N LEU A 4 -7.06 5.91 -14.71
CA LEU A 4 -6.88 5.28 -13.41
C LEU A 4 -5.77 4.23 -13.51
N GLN A 5 -4.72 4.37 -12.71
CA GLN A 5 -3.68 3.34 -12.63
C GLN A 5 -4.30 2.02 -12.14
N THR A 6 -4.23 1.00 -12.98
CA THR A 6 -4.82 -0.33 -12.75
C THR A 6 -3.81 -1.32 -12.16
N SER A 7 -2.53 -1.11 -12.43
CA SER A 7 -1.44 -1.91 -11.90
C SER A 7 -0.18 -1.08 -11.66
N ILE A 8 0.65 -1.55 -10.74
CA ILE A 8 1.96 -0.98 -10.42
C ILE A 8 2.96 -2.12 -10.35
N ASP A 9 4.07 -1.93 -11.04
CA ASP A 9 5.18 -2.84 -11.08
C ASP A 9 6.24 -2.42 -10.06
N VAL A 10 6.69 -3.36 -9.25
CA VAL A 10 7.76 -3.20 -8.25
C VAL A 10 8.89 -4.13 -8.62
N GLU A 11 10.00 -3.56 -9.07
CA GLU A 11 11.25 -4.30 -9.26
C GLU A 11 11.87 -4.60 -7.89
N LEU A 12 12.21 -5.85 -7.65
CA LEU A 12 12.82 -6.33 -6.41
C LEU A 12 14.33 -6.14 -6.48
N GLN A 13 14.89 -5.50 -5.46
CA GLN A 13 16.34 -5.38 -5.29
C GLN A 13 16.95 -6.71 -4.85
N VAL A 14 16.23 -7.50 -4.06
CA VAL A 14 16.62 -8.83 -3.64
C VAL A 14 15.71 -9.86 -4.33
N PRO A 15 16.18 -10.52 -5.40
CA PRO A 15 15.36 -11.48 -6.11
C PRO A 15 15.02 -12.70 -5.25
N LEU A 16 13.78 -13.18 -5.34
CA LEU A 16 13.31 -14.32 -4.58
C LEU A 16 13.30 -15.59 -5.43
N LEU A 17 13.84 -16.69 -4.90
CA LEU A 17 13.65 -18.02 -5.48
C LEU A 17 12.31 -18.58 -5.04
N TYR A 18 11.45 -18.93 -6.00
CA TYR A 18 10.15 -19.54 -5.72
C TYR A 18 9.82 -20.63 -6.74
N GLN A 19 8.98 -21.57 -6.34
CA GLN A 19 8.46 -22.57 -7.27
C GLN A 19 7.28 -21.97 -8.04
N ASP A 20 7.39 -21.97 -9.36
CA ASP A 20 6.28 -21.60 -10.22
C ASP A 20 5.15 -22.65 -10.12
N LYS A 21 4.01 -22.37 -10.76
CA LYS A 21 2.86 -23.29 -10.80
C LYS A 21 3.17 -24.64 -11.45
N GLY A 22 4.31 -24.77 -12.13
CA GLY A 22 4.83 -26.01 -12.73
C GLY A 22 5.88 -26.72 -11.86
N GLY A 23 6.14 -26.25 -10.63
CA GLY A 23 7.13 -26.82 -9.72
C GLY A 23 8.58 -26.51 -10.10
N LYS A 24 8.81 -25.59 -11.03
CA LYS A 24 10.16 -25.16 -11.41
C LYS A 24 10.61 -23.98 -10.56
N GLU A 25 11.82 -24.08 -10.01
CA GLU A 25 12.45 -22.95 -9.34
C GLU A 25 12.71 -21.83 -10.35
N THR A 26 12.11 -20.67 -10.07
CA THR A 26 12.23 -19.46 -10.87
C THR A 26 12.60 -18.30 -9.96
N LEU A 27 13.31 -17.32 -10.52
CA LEU A 27 13.70 -16.11 -9.81
C LEU A 27 12.64 -15.03 -10.02
N CYS A 28 11.91 -14.66 -8.98
CA CYS A 28 11.05 -13.49 -8.95
C CYS A 28 11.94 -12.25 -8.82
N LYS A 29 11.99 -11.44 -9.86
CA LYS A 29 12.66 -10.12 -9.84
C LYS A 29 11.69 -8.96 -9.74
N LYS A 30 10.39 -9.24 -9.85
CA LYS A 30 9.37 -8.22 -10.06
C LYS A 30 8.03 -8.70 -9.53
N LEU A 31 7.35 -7.83 -8.81
CA LEU A 31 5.96 -8.01 -8.39
C LEU A 31 5.07 -7.01 -9.11
N THR A 32 3.91 -7.47 -9.59
CA THR A 32 2.90 -6.61 -10.19
C THR A 32 1.71 -6.57 -9.24
N PHE A 33 1.44 -5.40 -8.68
CA PHE A 33 0.28 -5.15 -7.83
C PHE A 33 -0.87 -4.59 -8.67
N TYR A 34 -2.07 -5.07 -8.42
CA TYR A 34 -3.30 -4.58 -9.03
C TYR A 34 -4.02 -3.63 -8.10
N ARG A 35 -4.79 -2.72 -8.69
CA ARG A 35 -5.58 -1.74 -7.93
C ARG A 35 -6.52 -2.45 -6.94
N PRO A 36 -6.54 -2.04 -5.66
CA PRO A 36 -7.37 -2.68 -4.67
C PRO A 36 -8.86 -2.51 -4.99
N ASN A 37 -9.60 -3.62 -4.93
CA ASN A 37 -11.06 -3.67 -5.04
C ASN A 37 -11.71 -3.47 -3.65
N PHE A 38 -13.04 -3.52 -3.59
CA PHE A 38 -13.76 -3.29 -2.33
C PHE A 38 -13.45 -4.33 -1.23
N LYS A 39 -13.19 -5.59 -1.60
CA LYS A 39 -12.79 -6.63 -0.63
C LYS A 39 -11.46 -6.26 0.02
N GLN A 40 -10.47 -5.88 -0.79
CA GLN A 40 -9.13 -5.49 -0.33
C GLN A 40 -9.16 -4.19 0.47
N ALA A 41 -9.97 -3.21 0.04
CA ALA A 41 -10.19 -1.97 0.80
C ALA A 41 -10.82 -2.23 2.18
N ARG A 42 -11.77 -3.18 2.27
CA ARG A 42 -12.34 -3.59 3.56
C ARG A 42 -11.33 -4.29 4.45
N GLN A 43 -10.52 -5.19 3.89
CA GLN A 43 -9.45 -5.86 4.64
C GLN A 43 -8.46 -4.84 5.20
N LEU A 44 -8.03 -3.89 4.37
CA LEU A 44 -7.20 -2.78 4.82
C LEU A 44 -7.87 -2.00 5.96
N ALA A 45 -9.13 -1.58 5.79
CA ALA A 45 -9.85 -0.81 6.80
C ALA A 45 -10.00 -1.55 8.15
N VAL A 46 -10.01 -2.88 8.16
CA VAL A 46 -9.97 -3.66 9.41
C VAL A 46 -8.57 -3.62 10.04
N LEU A 47 -7.52 -3.70 9.23
CA LEU A 47 -6.13 -3.75 9.69
C LEU A 47 -5.60 -2.41 10.20
N ILE A 48 -5.97 -1.31 9.54
CA ILE A 48 -5.52 0.04 9.88
C ILE A 48 -6.62 0.92 10.45
N GLY A 49 -7.87 0.44 10.52
CA GLY A 49 -9.01 1.23 10.98
C GLY A 49 -8.80 1.87 12.36
N PRO A 50 -8.41 1.08 13.39
CA PRO A 50 -8.13 1.62 14.71
C PRO A 50 -7.05 2.71 14.70
N GLN A 51 -5.95 2.48 13.98
CA GLN A 51 -4.82 3.40 13.90
C GLN A 51 -5.15 4.64 13.04
N LEU A 52 -5.97 4.50 12.00
CA LEU A 52 -6.49 5.63 11.23
C LEU A 52 -7.42 6.51 12.07
N VAL A 53 -8.25 5.92 12.93
CA VAL A 53 -9.10 6.70 13.86
C VAL A 53 -8.22 7.49 14.81
N GLU A 54 -7.16 6.90 15.36
CA GLU A 54 -6.18 7.62 16.20
C GLU A 54 -5.45 8.72 15.41
N LEU A 55 -5.01 8.46 14.18
CA LEU A 55 -4.35 9.46 13.34
C LEU A 55 -5.28 10.61 12.96
N VAL A 56 -6.56 10.34 12.70
CA VAL A 56 -7.58 11.36 12.43
C VAL A 56 -7.92 12.14 13.70
N LEU A 57 -8.00 11.48 14.87
CA LEU A 57 -8.20 12.16 16.15
C LEU A 57 -7.04 13.12 16.44
N LEU A 58 -5.80 12.67 16.29
CA LEU A 58 -4.60 13.48 16.48
C LEU A 58 -4.56 14.66 15.49
N GLY A 59 -4.95 14.44 14.23
CA GLY A 59 -5.03 15.51 13.22
C GLY A 59 -6.17 16.51 13.44
N LEU A 60 -7.24 16.11 14.15
CA LEU A 60 -8.34 17.01 14.55
C LEU A 60 -8.00 17.84 15.80
N GLU A 61 -7.15 17.31 16.69
CA GLU A 61 -6.66 18.04 17.86
C GLU A 61 -5.48 18.98 17.52
N GLU A 62 -4.65 18.64 16.54
CA GLU A 62 -3.55 19.48 16.03
C GLU A 62 -4.00 20.47 14.94
N ASP A 63 -4.90 21.40 15.26
CA ASP A 63 -5.41 22.45 14.35
C ASP A 63 -4.36 23.52 13.94
N LYS A 64 -3.05 23.20 13.92
CA LYS A 64 -1.99 24.21 13.62
C LYS A 64 -0.81 23.76 12.78
N THR A 65 -0.70 22.49 12.39
CA THR A 65 0.42 22.05 11.55
C THR A 65 -0.10 21.22 10.40
N THR A 66 0.12 21.73 9.20
CA THR A 66 -0.12 21.01 7.94
C THR A 66 0.71 19.73 7.98
N LEU A 67 0.09 18.62 8.36
CA LEU A 67 0.73 17.31 8.40
C LEU A 67 1.12 16.96 6.97
N GLY A 68 2.41 17.10 6.65
CA GLY A 68 2.94 16.76 5.33
C GLY A 68 2.65 15.30 5.01
N ASN A 69 2.33 15.01 3.75
CA ASN A 69 2.00 13.65 3.27
C ASN A 69 3.04 12.61 3.75
N ASP A 70 4.32 12.98 3.80
CA ASP A 70 5.40 12.09 4.23
C ASP A 70 5.31 11.68 5.72
N VAL A 71 4.85 12.58 6.59
CA VAL A 71 4.67 12.28 8.03
C VAL A 71 3.46 11.37 8.25
N LEU A 72 2.39 11.58 7.48
CA LEU A 72 1.22 10.68 7.50
C LEU A 72 1.59 9.28 6.99
N VAL A 73 2.39 9.20 5.92
CA VAL A 73 2.90 7.91 5.41
C VAL A 73 3.79 7.23 6.45
N LEU A 74 4.67 7.97 7.12
CA LEU A 74 5.54 7.39 8.16
C LEU A 74 4.75 6.84 9.35
N LYS A 75 3.80 7.61 9.90
CA LYS A 75 2.95 7.15 11.01
C LYS A 75 2.05 5.98 10.60
N LEU A 76 1.58 5.97 9.37
CA LEU A 76 0.81 4.85 8.84
C LEU A 76 1.68 3.60 8.66
N CYS A 77 2.93 3.76 8.23
CA CYS A 77 3.92 2.68 8.23
C CYS A 77 4.16 2.15 9.65
N GLU A 78 4.37 3.01 10.65
CA GLU A 78 4.51 2.57 12.06
C GLU A 78 3.31 1.75 12.54
N ALA A 79 2.09 2.18 12.23
CA ALA A 79 0.87 1.45 12.54
C ALA A 79 0.78 0.09 11.82
N LEU A 80 1.25 0.02 10.58
CA LEU A 80 1.27 -1.18 9.74
C LEU A 80 2.35 -2.18 10.17
N PHE A 81 3.45 -1.74 10.78
CA PHE A 81 4.56 -2.58 11.26
C PHE A 81 4.34 -3.19 12.66
N THR A 82 3.09 -3.51 13.02
CA THR A 82 2.78 -4.33 14.21
C THR A 82 2.65 -5.81 13.81
N HIS A 83 2.98 -6.75 14.70
CA HIS A 83 2.96 -8.19 14.37
C HIS A 83 1.59 -8.65 13.83
N GLU A 84 0.49 -8.20 14.43
CA GLU A 84 -0.87 -8.53 14.01
C GLU A 84 -1.25 -7.88 12.67
N ALA A 85 -0.81 -6.64 12.41
CA ALA A 85 -1.06 -5.98 11.13
C ALA A 85 -0.25 -6.62 10.00
N MET A 86 0.99 -7.04 10.27
CA MET A 86 1.89 -7.61 9.27
C MET A 86 1.36 -8.91 8.65
N GLU A 87 0.74 -9.79 9.44
CA GLU A 87 0.10 -11.00 8.89
C GLU A 87 -1.06 -10.66 7.95
N GLY A 88 -1.93 -9.73 8.36
CA GLY A 88 -3.05 -9.29 7.54
C GLY A 88 -2.63 -8.53 6.28
N ILE A 89 -1.56 -7.73 6.38
CA ILE A 89 -0.97 -7.02 5.24
C ILE A 89 -0.38 -8.01 4.24
N ALA A 90 0.30 -9.06 4.70
CA ALA A 90 0.84 -10.07 3.79
C ALA A 90 -0.26 -10.76 2.97
N VAL A 91 -1.41 -11.05 3.60
CA VAL A 91 -2.61 -11.57 2.90
C VAL A 91 -3.15 -10.56 1.89
N LEU A 92 -3.25 -9.29 2.28
CA LEU A 92 -3.72 -8.22 1.40
C LEU A 92 -2.81 -8.05 0.17
N LEU A 93 -1.51 -7.97 0.38
CA LEU A 93 -0.51 -7.81 -0.67
C LEU A 93 -0.50 -9.01 -1.61
N ALA A 94 -0.58 -10.23 -1.07
CA ALA A 94 -0.67 -11.46 -1.87
C ALA A 94 -1.92 -11.47 -2.77
N ASP A 95 -3.08 -11.08 -2.24
CA ASP A 95 -4.33 -10.98 -3.01
C ASP A 95 -4.22 -9.90 -4.10
N MET A 96 -3.56 -8.78 -3.80
CA MET A 96 -3.32 -7.69 -4.75
C MET A 96 -2.29 -8.01 -5.82
N SER A 97 -1.33 -8.91 -5.58
CA SER A 97 -0.32 -9.31 -6.57
C SER A 97 -0.61 -10.65 -7.25
N HIS A 98 -1.66 -11.36 -6.82
CA HIS A 98 -1.95 -12.74 -7.22
C HIS A 98 -0.82 -13.73 -6.89
N GLU A 99 -0.04 -13.43 -5.84
CA GLU A 99 1.03 -14.28 -5.34
C GLU A 99 0.62 -14.99 -4.04
N THR A 100 1.50 -15.83 -3.50
CA THR A 100 1.28 -16.49 -2.22
C THR A 100 1.71 -15.60 -1.05
N VAL A 101 1.05 -15.77 0.10
CA VAL A 101 1.44 -15.11 1.36
C VAL A 101 2.87 -15.47 1.75
N GLU A 102 3.28 -16.72 1.49
CA GLU A 102 4.65 -17.18 1.71
C GLU A 102 5.68 -16.41 0.89
N LEU A 103 5.39 -16.11 -0.38
CA LEU A 103 6.29 -15.31 -1.21
C LEU A 103 6.41 -13.88 -0.69
N ILE A 104 5.28 -13.27 -0.29
CA ILE A 104 5.28 -11.92 0.30
C ILE A 104 6.07 -11.87 1.61
N ASN A 105 5.91 -12.88 2.49
CA ASN A 105 6.64 -12.95 3.76
C ASN A 105 8.15 -13.15 3.61
N ARG A 106 8.62 -13.55 2.42
CA ARG A 106 10.04 -13.72 2.12
C ARG A 106 10.70 -12.48 1.53
N LEU A 107 9.93 -11.40 1.30
CA LEU A 107 10.47 -10.15 0.79
C LEU A 107 11.51 -9.58 1.75
N ASP A 108 12.60 -9.06 1.18
CA ASP A 108 13.59 -8.32 1.94
C ASP A 108 13.00 -7.01 2.47
N VAL A 109 13.50 -6.54 3.61
CA VAL A 109 13.05 -5.29 4.23
C VAL A 109 13.15 -4.09 3.28
N VAL A 110 14.16 -4.07 2.41
CA VAL A 110 14.34 -3.00 1.41
C VAL A 110 13.21 -3.03 0.37
N ASP A 111 12.78 -4.22 -0.04
CA ASP A 111 11.72 -4.42 -1.03
C ASP A 111 10.33 -4.20 -0.43
N ILE A 112 10.13 -4.53 0.85
CA ILE A 112 8.88 -4.24 1.58
C ILE A 112 8.55 -2.74 1.53
N ILE A 113 9.54 -1.87 1.71
CA ILE A 113 9.33 -0.41 1.62
C ILE A 113 8.87 -0.01 0.22
N ALA A 114 9.45 -0.59 -0.84
CA ALA A 114 9.05 -0.32 -2.22
C ALA A 114 7.62 -0.81 -2.51
N VAL A 115 7.26 -1.98 -1.98
CA VAL A 115 5.90 -2.54 -2.06
C VAL A 115 4.89 -1.63 -1.36
N PHE A 116 5.17 -1.13 -0.16
CA PHE A 116 4.27 -0.19 0.52
C PHE A 116 4.12 1.13 -0.25
N LYS A 117 5.20 1.67 -0.84
CA LYS A 117 5.10 2.86 -1.70
C LYS A 117 4.19 2.62 -2.90
N ALA A 118 4.34 1.48 -3.56
CA ALA A 118 3.47 1.08 -4.67
C ALA A 118 2.01 0.94 -4.23
N PHE A 119 1.77 0.32 -3.08
CA PHE A 119 0.45 0.21 -2.47
C PHE A 119 -0.20 1.60 -2.26
N PHE A 120 0.51 2.54 -1.64
CA PHE A 120 -0.01 3.89 -1.38
C PHE A 120 -0.23 4.73 -2.63
N ALA A 121 0.53 4.50 -3.70
CA ALA A 121 0.36 5.20 -4.97
C ALA A 121 -1.02 4.99 -5.61
N PHE A 122 -1.72 3.88 -5.31
CA PHE A 122 -3.11 3.68 -5.75
C PHE A 122 -4.10 4.66 -5.11
N PHE A 123 -3.74 5.25 -3.97
CA PHE A 123 -4.59 6.15 -3.18
C PHE A 123 -4.21 7.63 -3.36
N THR A 124 -2.91 7.95 -3.49
CA THR A 124 -2.43 9.35 -3.63
C THR A 124 -2.82 9.98 -4.98
N GLN A 125 -2.88 9.20 -6.07
CA GLN A 125 -3.32 9.68 -7.39
C GLN A 125 -4.82 10.03 -7.47
N ARG A 126 -5.59 9.87 -6.37
CA ARG A 126 -6.97 10.35 -6.25
C ARG A 126 -7.09 11.69 -5.53
N GLN A 127 -5.99 12.36 -5.15
CA GLN A 127 -6.06 13.79 -4.90
C GLN A 127 -6.39 14.46 -6.23
N SER A 128 -7.68 14.63 -6.49
CA SER A 128 -8.16 15.49 -7.54
C SER A 128 -7.42 16.82 -7.38
N SER A 129 -6.76 17.27 -8.43
CA SER A 129 -6.67 18.70 -8.67
C SER A 129 -8.09 19.23 -8.47
N LEU A 130 -8.33 19.96 -7.37
CA LEU A 130 -9.52 20.79 -7.25
C LEU A 130 -9.66 21.49 -8.62
N PRO A 131 -10.78 21.38 -9.34
CA PRO A 131 -11.02 22.35 -10.38
C PRO A 131 -11.15 23.69 -9.66
N ASP A 132 -10.11 24.50 -9.80
CA ASP A 132 -10.03 25.88 -9.35
C ASP A 132 -11.06 26.67 -10.16
N ASN A 133 -12.33 26.59 -9.76
CA ASN A 133 -13.46 27.27 -10.41
C ASN A 133 -14.47 27.70 -9.34
N LEU A 134 -14.03 28.55 -8.42
CA LEU A 134 -14.90 29.47 -7.67
C LEU A 134 -14.47 30.92 -7.93
N GLY A 135 -14.24 31.24 -9.21
CA GLY A 135 -13.91 32.58 -9.66
C GLY A 135 -14.44 32.80 -11.07
N GLN A 136 -15.76 32.87 -11.22
CA GLN A 136 -16.49 33.69 -12.19
C GLN A 136 -17.96 33.26 -12.24
N ASN A 137 -18.81 34.02 -11.55
CA ASN A 137 -20.11 34.51 -12.03
C ASN A 137 -20.60 35.60 -11.09
#